data_AF-A0AAD4GB13-F1
#
_entry.id   AF-A0AAD4GB13-F1
#
_cell.length_a   1.000
_cell.length_b   1.000
_cell.length_c   1.000
_cell.angle_alpha   90.00
_cell.angle_beta   90.00
_cell.angle_gamma   90.00
#
_symmetry.space_group_name_H-M   'P 1'
#
loop_
_entity.id
_entity.type
_entity.pdbx_description
1 polymer ?
#
loop_
_entity_poly.entity_id
_entity_poly.type
_entity_poly.pdbx_seq_one_letter_code
_entity_poly.pdbx_strand_id
1 'polypeptide(L)'
;HDRIDPPLSPRDKQARGLGHDLTGGLLCPVDYDWGDSSVRTAIREYHPDFHVTAFSWPNFLYKDNTFDQNNLSKGLFQGELLVKSFKCIFTSPMSAHHLEGGEGAIQSKGPGHRTRNNVAALLKMKTVQPRAIAYIAVQVHFALSSASSWAVVDEDFNYEEFYLNIVDYLKAPSSPEKAAEIKNLLLWWNR
;
A
#
# COMPACT_ATOMS: atom_id res chain seq x y z
N HIS A 1 18.91 7.63 3.75
CA HIS A 1 17.52 8.08 3.94
C HIS A 1 17.45 9.56 3.71
N ASP A 2 16.91 9.98 2.57
CA ASP A 2 16.57 11.39 2.34
C ASP A 2 15.53 11.83 3.37
N ARG A 3 15.70 13.05 3.87
CA ARG A 3 14.86 13.63 4.92
C ARG A 3 13.50 13.98 4.31
N ILE A 4 12.42 13.43 4.86
CA ILE A 4 11.05 13.75 4.43
C ILE A 4 10.75 15.21 4.79
N ASP A 5 10.40 16.01 3.78
CA ASP A 5 10.11 17.43 3.93
C ASP A 5 8.77 17.78 3.26
N PRO A 6 7.80 18.37 3.99
CA PRO A 6 7.78 18.53 5.44
C PRO A 6 7.68 17.17 6.19
N PRO A 7 8.11 17.07 7.45
CA PRO A 7 7.98 15.83 8.21
C PRO A 7 6.52 15.40 8.37
N LEU A 8 6.23 14.11 8.15
CA LEU A 8 4.89 13.58 8.36
C LEU A 8 4.58 13.46 9.85
N SER A 9 3.51 14.12 10.30
CA SER A 9 3.00 13.95 11.66
C SER A 9 2.44 12.54 11.84
N PRO A 10 2.79 11.80 12.91
CA PRO A 10 2.18 10.49 13.20
C PRO A 10 0.72 10.58 13.63
N ARG A 11 0.30 11.74 14.15
CA ARG A 11 -1.02 11.95 14.78
C ARG A 11 -1.97 12.75 13.90
N ASP A 12 -1.43 13.48 12.94
CA ASP A 12 -2.19 14.34 12.04
C ASP A 12 -1.91 13.93 10.59
N LYS A 13 -3.00 13.75 9.84
CA LYS A 13 -2.97 13.35 8.43
C LYS A 13 -3.17 14.53 7.48
N GLN A 14 -3.56 15.71 7.96
CA GLN A 14 -3.93 16.84 7.10
C GLN A 14 -2.81 17.25 6.13
N ALA A 15 -1.55 17.11 6.54
CA ALA A 15 -0.38 17.40 5.72
C ALA A 15 0.08 16.23 4.83
N ARG A 16 -0.73 15.16 4.66
CA ARG A 16 -0.46 14.01 3.78
C ARG A 16 -1.26 14.13 2.47
N GLY A 17 -1.50 13.01 1.79
CA GLY A 17 -2.30 12.96 0.57
C GLY A 17 -1.56 13.53 -0.65
N LEU A 18 -2.33 13.93 -1.65
CA LEU A 18 -1.84 14.49 -2.91
C LEU A 18 -1.19 15.88 -2.74
N GLY A 19 -1.51 16.59 -1.65
CA GLY A 19 -0.90 17.88 -1.31
C GLY A 19 0.57 17.79 -0.91
N HIS A 20 1.07 16.63 -0.51
CA HIS A 20 2.46 16.42 -0.08
C HIS A 20 3.24 15.61 -1.11
N ASP A 21 4.44 16.03 -1.49
CA ASP A 21 5.21 15.43 -2.60
C ASP A 21 5.47 13.93 -2.42
N LEU A 22 5.91 13.50 -1.22
CA LEU A 22 6.17 12.08 -0.94
C LEU A 22 4.90 11.22 -0.94
N THR A 23 3.89 11.55 -0.13
CA THR A 23 2.66 10.73 -0.05
C THR A 23 1.85 10.82 -1.33
N GLY A 24 1.85 11.97 -1.99
CA GLY A 24 1.23 12.16 -3.30
C GLY A 24 1.90 11.31 -4.35
N GLY A 25 3.24 11.18 -4.36
CA GLY A 25 3.93 10.29 -5.29
C GLY A 25 3.58 8.83 -5.09
N LEU A 26 3.40 8.39 -3.84
CA LEU A 26 2.96 7.03 -3.52
C LEU A 26 1.50 6.77 -3.92
N LEU A 27 0.63 7.77 -3.81
CA LEU A 27 -0.79 7.70 -4.14
C LEU A 27 -1.09 7.93 -5.62
N CYS A 28 -0.19 8.63 -6.33
CA CYS A 28 -0.36 8.94 -7.74
C CYS A 28 -0.56 7.65 -8.53
N PRO A 29 -1.60 7.59 -9.40
CA PRO A 29 -1.73 6.55 -10.40
C PRO A 29 -0.45 6.39 -11.21
N VAL A 30 -0.09 5.15 -11.50
CA VAL A 30 1.09 4.83 -12.34
C VAL A 30 1.00 5.36 -13.77
N ASP A 31 -0.21 5.72 -14.21
CA ASP A 31 -0.48 6.30 -15.52
C ASP A 31 -0.03 7.76 -15.63
N TYR A 32 0.31 8.40 -14.51
CA TYR A 32 0.72 9.79 -14.44
C TYR A 32 2.17 9.93 -13.95
N ASP A 33 2.95 10.80 -14.61
CA ASP A 33 4.31 11.12 -14.18
C ASP A 33 4.30 12.13 -13.03
N TRP A 34 4.36 11.63 -11.79
CA TRP A 34 4.47 12.50 -10.61
C TRP A 34 5.76 13.33 -10.56
N GLY A 35 6.79 12.97 -11.33
CA GLY A 35 8.01 13.77 -11.48
C GLY A 35 7.74 15.10 -12.17
N ASP A 36 6.79 15.14 -13.10
CA ASP A 36 6.36 16.33 -13.83
C ASP A 36 5.54 17.26 -12.91
N SER A 37 6.03 18.49 -12.71
CA SER A 37 5.35 19.47 -11.87
C SER A 37 3.98 19.89 -12.41
N SER A 38 3.79 19.88 -13.74
CA SER A 38 2.51 20.21 -14.35
C SER A 38 1.44 19.16 -14.03
N VAL A 39 1.82 17.87 -14.07
CA VAL A 39 0.97 16.75 -13.68
C VAL A 39 0.63 16.83 -12.19
N ARG A 40 1.62 17.07 -11.31
CA ARG A 40 1.37 17.26 -9.87
C ARG A 40 0.37 18.38 -9.60
N THR A 41 0.54 19.53 -10.26
CA THR A 41 -0.38 20.67 -10.12
C THR A 41 -1.77 20.32 -10.62
N ALA A 42 -1.89 19.69 -11.79
CA ALA A 42 -3.18 19.30 -12.36
C ALA A 42 -3.95 18.32 -11.45
N ILE A 43 -3.27 17.33 -10.88
CA ILE A 43 -3.86 16.42 -9.89
C ILE A 43 -4.33 17.18 -8.64
N ARG A 44 -3.50 18.09 -8.10
CA ARG A 44 -3.83 18.88 -6.89
C ARG A 44 -4.96 19.87 -7.09
N GLU A 45 -5.16 20.34 -8.32
CA GLU A 45 -6.23 21.26 -8.71
C GLU A 45 -7.48 20.55 -9.23
N TYR A 46 -7.55 19.21 -9.14
CA TYR A 46 -8.68 18.40 -9.60
C TYR A 46 -9.01 18.60 -11.09
N HIS A 47 -7.98 18.70 -11.93
CA HIS A 47 -8.16 18.83 -13.37
C HIS A 47 -8.90 17.59 -13.93
N PRO A 48 -9.90 17.75 -14.81
CA PRO A 48 -10.76 16.65 -15.30
C PRO A 48 -10.04 15.59 -16.13
N ASP A 49 -8.79 15.83 -16.54
CA ASP A 49 -7.97 14.84 -17.26
C ASP A 49 -7.03 14.04 -16.33
N PHE A 50 -6.94 14.43 -15.05
CA PHE A 50 -5.98 13.92 -14.08
C PHE A 50 -6.68 13.36 -12.82
N HIS A 51 -7.64 12.46 -13.03
CA HIS A 51 -8.41 11.86 -11.94
C HIS A 51 -7.64 10.76 -11.21
N VAL A 52 -7.60 10.84 -9.89
CA VAL A 52 -7.06 9.79 -9.01
C VAL A 52 -8.23 8.97 -8.47
N THR A 53 -8.52 7.83 -9.10
CA THR A 53 -9.68 6.99 -8.78
C THR A 53 -9.29 5.56 -8.41
N ALA A 54 -10.26 4.79 -7.91
CA ALA A 54 -10.10 3.38 -7.58
C ALA A 54 -9.78 2.46 -8.78
N PHE A 55 -9.91 2.95 -10.01
CA PHE A 55 -9.69 2.19 -11.25
C PHE A 55 -8.26 2.25 -11.76
N SER A 56 -7.41 3.10 -11.18
CA SER A 56 -6.00 3.22 -11.54
C SER A 56 -5.12 2.80 -10.37
N TRP A 57 -3.99 2.15 -10.66
CA TRP A 57 -3.14 1.62 -9.60
C TRP A 57 -2.22 2.68 -9.02
N PRO A 58 -2.24 2.93 -7.69
CA PRO A 58 -1.28 3.83 -7.06
C PRO A 58 0.12 3.21 -7.02
N ASN A 59 1.15 4.06 -7.12
CA ASN A 59 2.56 3.65 -7.15
C ASN A 59 2.96 2.73 -5.99
N PHE A 60 2.42 2.94 -4.77
CA PHE A 60 2.81 2.12 -3.61
C PHE A 60 2.47 0.62 -3.74
N LEU A 61 1.63 0.23 -4.70
CA LEU A 61 1.36 -1.18 -4.98
C LEU A 61 2.53 -1.86 -5.69
N TYR A 62 3.37 -1.10 -6.41
CA TYR A 62 4.45 -1.63 -7.22
C TYR A 62 5.75 -1.76 -6.44
N LYS A 63 6.51 -2.80 -6.76
CA LYS A 63 7.87 -2.97 -6.27
C LYS A 63 8.71 -1.73 -6.59
N ASP A 64 9.44 -1.24 -5.59
CA ASP A 64 10.31 -0.06 -5.68
C ASP A 64 9.56 1.22 -6.12
N ASN A 65 8.21 1.22 -6.06
CA ASN A 65 7.34 2.25 -6.63
C ASN A 65 7.62 2.52 -8.12
N THR A 66 7.96 1.47 -8.89
CA THR A 66 8.30 1.57 -10.31
C THR A 66 7.29 0.84 -11.19
N PHE A 67 6.89 1.50 -12.27
CA PHE A 67 5.97 0.96 -13.26
C PHE A 67 6.68 0.68 -14.59
N ASP A 68 6.41 -0.48 -15.19
CA ASP A 68 6.95 -0.88 -16.49
C ASP A 68 5.82 -0.89 -17.52
N GLN A 69 5.82 0.11 -18.42
CA GLN A 69 4.80 0.26 -19.46
C GLN A 69 4.74 -0.93 -20.43
N ASN A 70 5.83 -1.70 -20.56
CA ASN A 70 5.85 -2.90 -21.41
C ASN A 70 5.32 -4.14 -20.68
N ASN A 71 5.20 -4.07 -19.35
CA ASN A 71 4.70 -5.16 -18.52
C ASN A 71 3.99 -4.60 -17.27
N LEU A 72 2.72 -4.24 -17.45
CA LEU A 72 1.91 -3.54 -16.45
C LEU A 72 1.78 -4.31 -15.12
N SER A 73 1.95 -5.63 -15.11
CA SER A 73 1.83 -6.43 -13.89
C SER A 73 3.16 -6.69 -13.18
N LYS A 74 4.28 -6.32 -13.79
CA LYS A 74 5.61 -6.47 -13.21
C LYS A 74 5.71 -5.68 -11.91
N GLY A 75 5.93 -6.39 -10.80
CA GLY A 75 6.08 -5.78 -9.49
C GLY A 75 4.76 -5.35 -8.84
N LEU A 76 3.61 -5.50 -9.51
CA LEU A 76 2.32 -5.12 -8.96
C LEU A 76 1.96 -5.99 -7.74
N PHE A 77 1.45 -5.36 -6.69
CA PHE A 77 1.23 -5.93 -5.35
C PHE A 77 2.49 -6.45 -4.65
N GLN A 78 3.66 -5.89 -4.98
CA GLN A 78 4.93 -6.20 -4.32
C GLN A 78 5.60 -4.96 -3.72
N GLY A 79 4.88 -3.84 -3.61
CA GLY A 79 5.40 -2.61 -3.03
C GLY A 79 5.81 -2.76 -1.57
N GLU A 80 6.90 -2.09 -1.21
CA GLU A 80 7.55 -2.26 0.09
C GLU A 80 6.63 -1.84 1.25
N LEU A 81 5.92 -0.71 1.09
CA LEU A 81 4.98 -0.21 2.10
C LEU A 81 3.80 -1.18 2.29
N LEU A 82 3.31 -1.78 1.21
CA LEU A 82 2.24 -2.78 1.24
C LEU A 82 2.68 -4.01 2.03
N VAL A 83 3.88 -4.55 1.74
CA VAL A 83 4.44 -5.73 2.41
C VAL A 83 4.72 -5.46 3.89
N LYS A 84 5.35 -4.32 4.21
CA LYS A 84 5.62 -3.92 5.61
C LYS A 84 4.34 -3.78 6.41
N SER A 85 3.30 -3.18 5.83
CA SER A 85 1.99 -3.01 6.47
C SER A 85 1.29 -4.35 6.71
N PHE A 86 1.36 -5.27 5.73
CA PHE A 86 0.84 -6.62 5.89
C PHE A 86 1.51 -7.33 7.07
N LYS A 87 2.85 -7.31 7.16
CA LYS A 87 3.59 -7.93 8.27
C LYS A 87 3.25 -7.30 9.63
N CYS A 88 3.17 -5.97 9.68
CA CYS A 88 2.79 -5.25 10.89
C CYS A 88 1.41 -5.69 11.43
N ILE A 89 0.42 -5.81 10.54
CA ILE A 89 -0.96 -6.13 10.90
C ILE A 89 -1.16 -7.63 11.17
N PHE A 90 -0.59 -8.49 10.32
CA PHE A 90 -0.88 -9.92 10.36
C PHE A 90 0.15 -10.76 11.10
N THR A 91 1.45 -10.43 11.10
CA THR A 91 2.51 -11.34 11.59
C THR A 91 3.15 -10.98 12.93
N SER A 92 2.84 -9.81 13.50
CA SER A 92 3.36 -9.20 14.74
C SER A 92 4.37 -8.05 14.48
N PRO A 93 4.32 -6.94 15.25
CA PRO A 93 5.18 -5.77 15.07
C PRO A 93 6.70 -6.05 15.05
N MET A 94 7.18 -7.09 15.74
CA MET A 94 8.62 -7.41 15.78
C MET A 94 9.20 -7.86 14.43
N SER A 95 8.36 -8.34 13.50
CA SER A 95 8.82 -8.73 12.15
C SER A 95 9.08 -7.56 11.20
N ALA A 96 8.56 -6.36 11.52
CA ALA A 96 8.73 -5.16 10.70
C ALA A 96 10.12 -4.51 10.87
N HIS A 97 10.82 -4.80 11.97
CA HIS A 97 12.11 -4.19 12.33
C HIS A 97 13.34 -4.99 11.86
N HIS A 98 13.19 -6.17 11.26
CA HIS A 98 14.33 -7.03 10.90
C HIS A 98 14.90 -6.78 9.48
N LEU A 99 14.73 -5.59 8.91
CA LEU A 99 15.29 -5.24 7.60
C LEU A 99 16.39 -4.17 7.64
N GLU A 100 16.78 -3.69 8.81
CA GLU A 100 17.95 -2.82 8.94
C GLU A 100 18.99 -3.48 9.87
N GLY A 101 20.09 -3.93 9.27
CA GLY A 101 21.29 -4.29 10.00
C GLY A 101 21.88 -3.03 10.63
N GLY A 102 21.74 -2.91 11.95
CA GLY A 102 22.29 -1.82 12.73
C GLY A 102 22.12 -2.12 14.21
N GLU A 103 23.23 -2.44 14.86
CA GLU A 103 23.31 -2.69 16.30
C GLU A 103 22.86 -1.46 17.09
N GLY A 104 21.73 -1.60 17.79
CA GLY A 104 21.15 -0.52 18.58
C GLY A 104 20.01 -1.06 19.44
N ALA A 105 20.38 -1.81 20.48
CA ALA A 105 19.44 -2.35 21.45
C ALA A 105 18.64 -1.23 22.13
N ILE A 106 17.35 -1.12 21.83
CA ILE A 106 16.40 -0.45 22.72
C ILE A 106 15.81 -1.50 23.64
N GLN A 107 16.32 -1.49 24.87
CA GLN A 107 15.95 -2.36 25.96
C GLN A 107 14.46 -2.25 26.29
N SER A 108 13.82 -3.42 26.37
CA SER A 108 12.54 -3.68 26.97
C SER A 108 12.43 -3.15 28.41
N LYS A 109 11.37 -2.40 28.73
CA LYS A 109 10.86 -2.29 30.11
C LYS A 109 9.34 -2.24 30.14
N GLY A 110 8.73 -3.28 30.73
CA GLY A 110 7.32 -3.34 31.10
C GLY A 110 6.82 -4.79 31.21
N PRO A 111 6.47 -5.29 32.41
CA PRO A 111 5.95 -6.64 32.58
C PRO A 111 4.45 -6.64 32.27
N GLY A 112 4.04 -7.44 31.28
CA GLY A 112 2.64 -7.67 30.96
C GLY A 112 2.17 -6.97 29.69
N HIS A 113 2.61 -7.46 28.54
CA HIS A 113 1.75 -7.40 27.36
C HIS A 113 1.56 -8.80 26.84
N ARG A 114 0.37 -9.35 27.11
CA ARG A 114 -0.15 -10.59 26.52
C ARG A 114 0.30 -10.65 25.07
N THR A 115 0.99 -11.73 24.73
CA THR A 115 1.25 -12.16 23.35
C THR A 115 -0.08 -12.03 22.61
N ARG A 116 -0.24 -10.96 21.82
CA ARG A 116 -1.39 -10.88 20.90
C ARG A 116 -1.14 -12.05 19.98
N ASN A 117 -1.89 -13.13 20.18
CA ASN A 117 -1.93 -14.25 19.26
C ASN A 117 -1.93 -13.64 17.87
N ASN A 118 -0.89 -13.97 17.09
CA ASN A 118 -0.65 -13.44 15.78
C ASN A 118 -1.98 -13.46 15.00
N VAL A 119 -2.42 -12.34 14.42
CA VAL A 119 -3.74 -12.26 13.78
C VAL A 119 -3.85 -13.34 12.69
N ALA A 120 -2.76 -13.68 12.00
CA ALA A 120 -2.70 -14.82 11.09
C ALA A 120 -2.93 -16.17 11.80
N ALA A 121 -2.40 -16.36 13.03
CA ALA A 121 -2.68 -17.54 13.84
C ALA A 121 -4.14 -17.60 14.32
N LEU A 122 -4.72 -16.46 14.71
CA LEU A 122 -6.15 -16.36 15.06
C LEU A 122 -7.06 -16.61 13.86
N LEU A 123 -6.66 -16.14 12.68
CA LEU A 123 -7.37 -16.35 11.42
C LEU A 123 -7.02 -17.68 10.73
N LYS A 124 -6.16 -18.51 11.34
CA LYS A 124 -5.61 -19.75 10.75
C LYS A 124 -5.10 -19.56 9.32
N MET A 125 -4.54 -18.39 9.01
CA MET A 125 -4.01 -18.05 7.69
C MET A 125 -2.74 -18.86 7.44
N LYS A 126 -2.90 -20.01 6.77
CA LYS A 126 -1.78 -20.83 6.28
C LYS A 126 -1.17 -20.26 5.00
N THR A 127 -1.93 -19.44 4.28
CA THR A 127 -1.54 -18.77 3.03
C THR A 127 -2.15 -17.38 2.97
N VAL A 128 -1.40 -16.43 2.41
CA VAL A 128 -1.88 -15.07 2.13
C VAL A 128 -3.06 -15.15 1.16
N GLN A 129 -4.18 -14.54 1.56
CA GLN A 129 -5.40 -14.51 0.77
C GLN A 129 -5.45 -13.22 -0.06
N PRO A 130 -5.96 -13.25 -1.31
CA PRO A 130 -6.19 -12.04 -2.11
C PRO A 130 -6.92 -10.92 -1.36
N ARG A 131 -7.94 -11.29 -0.58
CA ARG A 131 -8.72 -10.37 0.26
C ARG A 131 -7.89 -9.68 1.34
N ALA A 132 -6.84 -10.34 1.85
CA ALA A 132 -5.95 -9.74 2.83
C ALA A 132 -5.00 -8.72 2.17
N ILE A 133 -4.52 -9.00 0.95
CA ILE A 133 -3.74 -8.04 0.16
C ILE A 133 -4.58 -6.79 -0.13
N ALA A 134 -5.81 -6.98 -0.64
CA ALA A 134 -6.74 -5.88 -0.91
C ALA A 134 -7.04 -5.05 0.34
N TYR A 135 -7.28 -5.71 1.48
CA TYR A 135 -7.48 -5.02 2.76
C TYR A 135 -6.26 -4.15 3.12
N ILE A 136 -5.05 -4.68 3.03
CA ILE A 136 -3.83 -3.91 3.35
C ILE A 136 -3.61 -2.77 2.37
N ALA A 137 -3.89 -2.96 1.08
CA ALA A 137 -3.80 -1.88 0.10
C ALA A 137 -4.73 -0.72 0.47
N VAL A 138 -5.96 -1.02 0.85
CA VAL A 138 -6.93 -0.03 1.37
C VAL A 138 -6.39 0.67 2.62
N GLN A 139 -5.85 -0.08 3.59
CA GLN A 139 -5.30 0.50 4.82
C GLN A 139 -4.10 1.42 4.54
N VAL A 140 -3.23 1.04 3.60
CA VAL A 140 -2.07 1.85 3.19
C VAL A 140 -2.52 3.11 2.45
N HIS A 141 -3.43 2.99 1.49
CA HIS A 141 -3.98 4.15 0.77
C HIS A 141 -4.61 5.14 1.77
N PHE A 142 -5.47 4.65 2.65
CA PHE A 142 -6.06 5.48 3.69
C PHE A 142 -4.99 6.10 4.59
N ALA A 143 -3.98 5.36 5.03
CA ALA A 143 -2.90 5.92 5.85
C ALA A 143 -2.10 7.04 5.14
N LEU A 144 -1.95 6.95 3.82
CA LEU A 144 -1.27 7.95 2.99
C LEU A 144 -2.14 9.16 2.64
N SER A 145 -3.46 9.01 2.60
CA SER A 145 -4.42 10.10 2.33
C SER A 145 -4.39 11.20 3.40
N SER A 146 -4.96 12.37 3.06
CA SER A 146 -5.21 13.48 3.99
C SER A 146 -6.46 13.29 4.84
N ALA A 147 -7.33 12.31 4.53
CA ALA A 147 -8.60 12.09 5.21
C ALA A 147 -8.43 11.88 6.73
N SER A 148 -9.10 12.70 7.54
CA SER A 148 -9.02 12.63 9.01
C SER A 148 -9.81 11.46 9.60
N SER A 149 -10.80 10.95 8.88
CA SER A 149 -11.68 9.86 9.30
C SER A 149 -12.00 8.94 8.13
N TRP A 150 -12.34 7.70 8.43
CA TRP A 150 -12.73 6.72 7.42
C TRP A 150 -14.08 7.06 6.79
N ALA A 151 -14.14 7.00 5.46
CA ALA A 151 -15.34 7.03 4.66
C ALA A 151 -15.20 6.02 3.50
N VAL A 152 -16.33 5.53 2.96
CA VAL A 152 -16.29 4.63 1.79
C VAL A 152 -15.75 5.37 0.56
N VAL A 153 -16.15 6.63 0.41
CA VAL A 153 -15.71 7.53 -0.66
C VAL A 153 -14.95 8.68 -0.02
N ASP A 154 -13.75 8.94 -0.53
CA ASP A 154 -12.85 10.01 -0.15
C ASP A 154 -12.51 10.78 -1.42
N GLU A 155 -13.19 11.92 -1.60
CA GLU A 155 -13.18 12.68 -2.85
C GLU A 155 -13.62 11.81 -4.04
N ASP A 156 -12.76 11.65 -5.06
CA ASP A 156 -13.02 10.80 -6.23
C ASP A 156 -12.62 9.33 -6.02
N PHE A 157 -12.11 8.99 -4.83
CA PHE A 157 -11.58 7.65 -4.53
C PHE A 157 -12.57 6.82 -3.70
N ASN A 158 -13.06 5.72 -4.27
CA ASN A 158 -13.93 4.77 -3.58
C ASN A 158 -13.13 3.57 -3.06
N TYR A 159 -13.02 3.44 -1.73
CA TYR A 159 -12.27 2.37 -1.09
C TYR A 159 -12.90 0.98 -1.25
N GLU A 160 -14.22 0.89 -1.41
CA GLU A 160 -14.91 -0.38 -1.67
C GLU A 160 -14.61 -0.86 -3.09
N GLU A 161 -14.70 0.02 -4.08
CA GLU A 161 -14.32 -0.30 -5.46
C GLU A 161 -12.84 -0.68 -5.56
N PHE A 162 -11.96 0.07 -4.90
CA PHE A 162 -10.53 -0.25 -4.88
C PHE A 162 -10.27 -1.64 -4.31
N TYR A 163 -10.94 -1.99 -3.21
CA TYR A 163 -10.87 -3.33 -2.63
C TYR A 163 -11.34 -4.40 -3.63
N LEU A 164 -12.50 -4.19 -4.26
CA LEU A 164 -13.09 -5.13 -5.21
C LEU A 164 -12.21 -5.31 -6.45
N ASN A 165 -11.69 -4.22 -7.02
CA ASN A 165 -10.79 -4.24 -8.17
C ASN A 165 -9.55 -5.09 -7.90
N ILE A 166 -8.94 -4.99 -6.71
CA ILE A 166 -7.79 -5.82 -6.32
C ILE A 166 -8.20 -7.29 -6.15
N VAL A 167 -9.33 -7.55 -5.50
CA VAL A 167 -9.84 -8.92 -5.31
C VAL A 167 -10.12 -9.58 -6.64
N ASP A 168 -10.76 -8.87 -7.57
CA ASP A 168 -11.12 -9.36 -8.90
C ASP A 168 -9.87 -9.62 -9.73
N TYR A 169 -8.89 -8.70 -9.73
CA TYR A 169 -7.60 -8.92 -10.37
C TYR A 169 -6.93 -10.21 -9.89
N LEU A 170 -6.95 -10.48 -8.58
CA LEU A 170 -6.27 -11.62 -7.98
C LEU A 170 -7.08 -12.95 -7.99
N LYS A 171 -8.38 -12.90 -8.26
CA LYS A 171 -9.26 -14.09 -8.20
C LYS A 171 -9.91 -14.47 -9.52
N ALA A 172 -10.03 -13.54 -10.46
CA ALA A 172 -10.66 -13.75 -11.76
C ALA A 172 -9.64 -13.51 -12.90
N PRO A 173 -8.60 -14.35 -13.02
CA PRO A 173 -7.64 -14.23 -14.13
C PRO A 173 -8.35 -14.36 -15.47
N SER A 174 -8.04 -13.45 -16.40
CA SER A 174 -8.59 -13.46 -17.76
C SER A 174 -7.97 -14.53 -18.67
N SER A 175 -6.81 -15.10 -18.30
CA SER A 175 -6.12 -16.14 -19.07
C SER A 175 -5.33 -17.13 -18.18
N PRO A 176 -4.96 -18.31 -18.70
CA PRO A 176 -4.10 -19.27 -17.99
C PRO A 176 -2.73 -18.69 -17.60
N GLU A 177 -2.12 -17.87 -18.45
CA GLU A 177 -0.85 -17.18 -18.19
C GLU A 177 -1.01 -16.25 -16.99
N LYS A 178 -2.12 -15.48 -16.96
CA LYS A 178 -2.43 -14.60 -15.84
C LYS A 178 -2.66 -15.38 -14.54
N ALA A 179 -3.33 -16.53 -14.63
CA ALA A 179 -3.53 -17.41 -13.47
C ALA A 179 -2.18 -17.93 -12.92
N ALA A 180 -1.24 -18.28 -13.79
CA ALA A 180 0.11 -18.70 -13.39
C ALA A 180 0.89 -17.56 -12.73
N GLU A 181 0.81 -16.35 -13.29
CA GLU A 181 1.42 -15.15 -12.71
C GLU A 181 0.88 -14.86 -11.30
N ILE A 182 -0.44 -14.83 -11.12
CA ILE A 182 -1.08 -14.60 -9.82
C ILE A 182 -0.70 -15.69 -8.83
N LYS A 183 -0.65 -16.96 -9.26
CA LYS A 183 -0.19 -18.07 -8.41
C LYS A 183 1.24 -17.84 -7.93
N ASN A 184 2.15 -17.41 -8.80
CA ASN A 184 3.53 -17.10 -8.44
C ASN A 184 3.62 -15.92 -7.47
N LEU A 185 2.81 -14.87 -7.68
CA LEU A 185 2.69 -13.74 -6.76
C LEU A 185 2.23 -14.19 -5.37
N LEU A 186 1.17 -15.00 -5.28
CA LEU A 186 0.66 -15.50 -3.99
C LEU A 186 1.66 -16.43 -3.30
N LEU A 187 2.42 -17.23 -4.05
CA LEU A 187 3.52 -18.03 -3.52
C LEU A 187 4.67 -17.16 -2.99
N TRP A 188 4.99 -16.05 -3.67
CA TRP A 188 5.98 -15.09 -3.21
C TRP A 188 5.57 -14.43 -1.89
N TRP A 189 4.29 -14.08 -1.73
CA TRP A 189 3.74 -13.51 -0.50
C TRP A 189 3.79 -14.46 0.72
N ASN A 190 3.89 -15.77 0.49
CA ASN A 190 4.00 -16.78 1.56
C ASN A 190 5.45 -17.03 2.03
N ARG A 191 6.44 -16.33 1.47
CA ARG A 191 7.85 -16.42 1.88
C ARG A 191 8.13 -15.51 3.08
#